data_AF-A0A495ZSG9-F1
#
_entry.id   AF-A0A495ZSG9-F1
#
_cell.length_a   1.000
_cell.length_b   1.000
_cell.length_c   1.000
_cell.angle_alpha   90.00
_cell.angle_beta   90.00
_cell.angle_gamma   90.00
#
_symmetry.space_group_name_H-M   'P 1'
#
loop_
_entity.id
_entity.type
_entity.pdbx_description
1 polymer ?
#
loop_
_entity_poly.entity_id
_entity_poly.type
_entity_poly.pdbx_seq_one_letter_code
_entity_poly.pdbx_strand_id
1 'polypeptide(L)'
;MKNKKVLGESLIEAAKAGDMAQVRELVESGADPNYSWIPPFMWAYFERNVDIAKYLIEQGGNVNHDAFSEGVLLSFAARDGELRFCEYLIHVGADVNHAMPKGGETPLHNAAEANQLSAIDMLIEHGAEVNKHAKKGESELEFGPMDGETPLHIAAALASVGVIRFLISYDADITIRNFSGMSPYDFAVQKERPEAILNILHFEDK
;
A
#
# COMPACT_ATOMS: atom_id res chain seq x y z
N MET A 1 24.96 -27.47 11.92
CA MET A 1 23.99 -26.76 11.06
C MET A 1 23.16 -25.88 11.98
N LYS A 2 23.20 -24.55 11.82
CA LYS A 2 22.34 -23.65 12.61
C LYS A 2 20.87 -24.00 12.29
N ASN A 3 19.99 -23.99 13.29
CA ASN A 3 18.56 -24.28 13.11
C ASN A 3 17.93 -23.19 12.23
N LYS A 4 17.17 -23.56 11.18
CA LYS A 4 16.50 -22.61 10.27
C LYS A 4 15.62 -21.59 11.02
N LYS A 5 14.97 -22.03 12.10
CA LYS A 5 14.18 -21.16 12.98
C LYS A 5 15.05 -20.07 13.63
N VAL A 6 16.17 -20.48 14.22
CA VAL A 6 17.11 -19.58 14.90
C VAL A 6 17.74 -18.60 13.89
N LEU A 7 18.14 -19.08 12.71
CA LEU A 7 18.65 -18.22 11.65
C LEU A 7 17.64 -17.16 11.21
N GLY A 8 16.39 -17.56 11.03
CA GLY A 8 15.32 -16.64 10.65
C GLY A 8 14.98 -15.61 11.74
N GLU A 9 14.88 -16.03 13.00
CA GLU A 9 14.67 -15.13 14.14
C GLU A 9 15.82 -14.14 14.30
N SER A 10 17.08 -14.61 14.23
CA SER A 10 18.25 -13.74 14.26
C SER A 10 18.32 -12.79 13.06
N LEU A 11 17.83 -13.20 11.88
CA LEU A 11 17.80 -12.32 10.71
C LEU A 11 16.80 -11.18 10.89
N ILE A 12 15.65 -11.44 11.51
CA ILE A 12 14.69 -10.40 11.89
C ILE A 12 15.34 -9.43 12.89
N GLU A 13 15.98 -9.92 13.95
CA GLU A 13 16.64 -9.07 14.94
C GLU A 13 17.72 -8.17 14.34
N ALA A 14 18.60 -8.74 13.50
CA ALA A 14 19.65 -7.99 12.80
C ALA A 14 19.07 -6.93 11.84
N ALA A 15 18.01 -7.30 11.11
CA ALA A 15 17.32 -6.40 10.19
C ALA A 15 16.67 -5.21 10.92
N LYS A 16 16.06 -5.46 12.09
CA LYS A 16 15.49 -4.42 12.94
C LYS A 16 16.57 -3.52 13.53
N ALA A 17 17.68 -4.09 13.97
CA ALA A 17 18.78 -3.37 14.59
C ALA A 17 19.60 -2.51 13.61
N GLY A 18 19.43 -2.69 12.30
CA GLY A 18 20.23 -1.98 11.29
C GLY A 18 21.64 -2.57 11.11
N ASP A 19 21.88 -3.80 11.57
CA ASP A 19 23.20 -4.44 11.48
C ASP A 19 23.39 -5.17 10.14
N MET A 20 23.81 -4.42 9.12
CA MET A 20 24.07 -4.97 7.79
C MET A 20 25.17 -6.05 7.77
N ALA A 21 26.15 -5.99 8.67
CA ALA A 21 27.21 -7.00 8.73
C ALA A 21 26.65 -8.34 9.20
N GLN A 22 25.84 -8.31 10.27
CA GLN A 22 25.17 -9.49 10.79
C GLN A 22 24.12 -10.03 9.80
N VAL A 23 23.36 -9.16 9.13
CA VAL A 23 22.43 -9.56 8.07
C VAL A 23 23.13 -10.35 6.97
N ARG A 24 24.29 -9.87 6.47
CA ARG A 24 25.07 -10.57 5.44
C ARG A 24 25.55 -11.93 5.91
N GLU A 25 26.14 -12.02 7.11
CA GLU A 25 26.60 -13.30 7.68
C GLU A 25 25.45 -14.31 7.82
N LEU A 26 24.28 -13.85 8.24
CA LEU A 26 23.10 -14.71 8.42
C LEU A 26 22.55 -15.21 7.09
N VAL A 27 22.48 -14.36 6.06
CA VAL A 27 22.09 -14.77 4.71
C VAL A 27 23.11 -15.75 4.12
N GLU A 28 24.42 -15.49 4.25
CA GLU A 28 25.48 -16.42 3.83
C GLU A 28 25.41 -17.77 4.58
N SER A 29 24.94 -17.75 5.83
CA SER A 29 24.67 -18.94 6.64
C SER A 29 23.38 -19.68 6.25
N GLY A 30 22.62 -19.18 5.26
CA GLY A 30 21.39 -19.78 4.74
C GLY A 30 20.12 -19.34 5.47
N ALA A 31 20.10 -18.18 6.12
CA ALA A 31 18.86 -17.57 6.61
C ALA A 31 17.96 -17.18 5.43
N ASP A 32 16.67 -17.50 5.54
CA ASP A 32 15.67 -17.22 4.50
C ASP A 32 15.19 -15.76 4.61
N PRO A 33 15.37 -14.91 3.57
CA PRO A 33 14.87 -13.53 3.59
C PRO A 33 13.34 -13.44 3.63
N ASN A 34 12.62 -14.54 3.39
CA ASN A 34 11.16 -14.66 3.48
C ASN A 34 10.70 -15.29 4.79
N TYR A 35 11.60 -15.49 5.76
CA TYR A 35 11.27 -16.15 7.00
C TYR A 35 10.18 -15.41 7.78
N SER A 36 9.22 -16.16 8.32
CA SER A 36 8.08 -15.66 9.09
C SER A 36 6.98 -15.00 8.25
N TRP A 37 5.89 -14.62 8.93
CA TRP A 37 4.73 -13.99 8.33
C TRP A 37 5.00 -12.51 7.99
N ILE A 38 5.77 -11.78 8.82
CA ILE A 38 6.44 -10.54 8.41
C ILE A 38 7.90 -10.89 8.13
N PRO A 39 8.33 -10.81 6.86
CA PRO A 39 9.71 -11.09 6.49
C PRO A 39 10.70 -10.08 7.09
N PRO A 40 11.98 -10.47 7.29
CA PRO A 40 13.05 -9.58 7.73
C PRO A 40 13.15 -8.26 6.95
N PHE A 41 12.92 -8.26 5.63
CA PHE A 41 13.00 -7.03 4.83
C PHE A 41 11.91 -6.01 5.16
N MET A 42 10.72 -6.46 5.58
CA MET A 42 9.65 -5.55 6.02
C MET A 42 9.97 -4.99 7.40
N TRP A 43 10.53 -5.79 8.30
CA TRP A 43 11.03 -5.29 9.59
C TRP A 43 12.14 -4.25 9.42
N ALA A 44 13.08 -4.49 8.50
CA ALA A 44 14.10 -3.50 8.15
C ALA A 44 13.45 -2.18 7.68
N TYR A 45 12.45 -2.25 6.81
CA TYR A 45 11.72 -1.07 6.37
C TYR A 45 11.02 -0.33 7.53
N PHE A 46 10.28 -1.04 8.40
CA PHE A 46 9.58 -0.43 9.53
C PHE A 46 10.53 0.24 10.53
N GLU A 47 11.75 -0.27 10.67
CA GLU A 47 12.81 0.33 11.50
C GLU A 47 13.68 1.34 10.71
N ARG A 48 13.25 1.72 9.50
CA ARG A 48 13.90 2.71 8.61
C ARG A 48 15.28 2.31 8.08
N ASN A 49 15.59 1.01 8.11
CA ASN A 49 16.80 0.42 7.56
C ASN A 49 16.61 0.05 6.08
N VAL A 50 16.30 1.04 5.23
CA VAL A 50 15.93 0.83 3.82
C VAL A 50 17.00 0.08 3.02
N ASP A 51 18.29 0.34 3.26
CA ASP A 51 19.38 -0.37 2.56
C ASP A 51 19.42 -1.87 2.89
N ILE A 52 19.02 -2.24 4.11
CA ILE A 52 18.90 -3.65 4.51
C ILE A 52 17.67 -4.27 3.85
N ALA A 53 16.55 -3.56 3.80
CA ALA A 53 15.35 -4.03 3.10
C ALA A 53 15.66 -4.34 1.62
N LYS A 54 16.35 -3.41 0.93
CA LYS A 54 16.81 -3.60 -0.45
C LYS A 54 17.71 -4.81 -0.60
N TYR A 55 18.74 -4.92 0.25
CA TYR A 55 19.65 -6.07 0.20
C TYR A 55 18.90 -7.39 0.36
N LEU A 56 18.00 -7.50 1.33
CA LEU A 56 17.25 -8.73 1.56
C LEU A 56 16.32 -9.09 0.40
N ILE A 57 15.74 -8.10 -0.28
CA ILE A 57 14.97 -8.31 -1.53
C ILE A 57 15.89 -8.83 -2.64
N GLU A 58 17.08 -8.24 -2.81
CA GLU A 58 18.09 -8.71 -3.77
C GLU A 58 18.58 -10.14 -3.47
N GLN A 59 18.54 -10.56 -2.21
CA GLN A 59 18.86 -11.94 -1.79
C GLN A 59 17.70 -12.93 -1.95
N GLY A 60 16.62 -12.56 -2.66
CA GLY A 60 15.47 -13.43 -2.94
C GLY A 60 14.27 -13.20 -2.03
N GLY A 61 14.19 -12.05 -1.35
CA GLY A 61 12.98 -11.61 -0.68
C GLY A 61 11.84 -11.39 -1.68
N ASN A 62 10.67 -11.97 -1.42
CA ASN A 62 9.48 -11.79 -2.23
C ASN A 62 8.91 -10.40 -1.99
N VAL A 63 9.16 -9.48 -2.92
CA VAL A 63 8.67 -8.10 -2.84
C VAL A 63 7.13 -7.99 -2.74
N ASN A 64 6.41 -9.01 -3.23
CA ASN A 64 4.94 -9.12 -3.18
C ASN A 64 4.45 -10.01 -2.02
N HIS A 65 5.24 -10.16 -0.94
CA HIS A 65 4.87 -10.99 0.20
C HIS A 65 3.68 -10.39 0.96
N ASP A 66 2.64 -11.21 1.16
CA ASP A 66 1.49 -10.87 1.96
C ASP A 66 1.80 -10.99 3.46
N ALA A 67 2.15 -9.88 4.12
CA ALA A 67 2.27 -9.87 5.57
C ALA A 67 0.88 -9.86 6.21
N PHE A 68 0.52 -10.95 6.91
CA PHE A 68 -0.74 -11.39 7.58
C PHE A 68 -1.85 -10.35 7.89
N SER A 69 -1.53 -9.08 8.02
CA SER A 69 -2.47 -7.97 8.19
C SER A 69 -1.88 -6.61 7.86
N GLU A 70 -0.59 -6.56 7.56
CA GLU A 70 0.18 -5.35 7.39
C GLU A 70 0.08 -4.89 5.92
N GLY A 71 0.04 -5.84 4.97
CA GLY A 71 -0.03 -5.53 3.54
C GLY A 71 1.28 -5.85 2.81
N VAL A 72 1.46 -5.24 1.65
CA VAL A 72 2.67 -5.38 0.82
C VAL A 72 3.56 -4.15 0.98
N LEU A 73 4.86 -4.35 0.84
CA LEU A 73 5.87 -3.31 1.07
C LEU A 73 5.66 -2.05 0.22
N LEU A 74 5.24 -2.21 -1.04
CA LEU A 74 4.92 -1.08 -1.93
C LEU A 74 3.75 -0.25 -1.39
N SER A 75 2.73 -0.89 -0.81
CA SER A 75 1.59 -0.18 -0.24
C SER A 75 1.98 0.70 0.94
N PHE A 76 2.91 0.23 1.78
CA PHE A 76 3.46 1.04 2.87
C PHE A 76 4.31 2.20 2.37
N ALA A 77 5.25 1.92 1.47
CA ALA A 77 6.11 2.95 0.89
C ALA A 77 5.30 4.05 0.19
N ALA A 78 4.22 3.68 -0.51
CA ALA A 78 3.33 4.63 -1.17
C ALA A 78 2.53 5.48 -0.18
N ARG A 79 2.00 4.87 0.89
CA ARG A 79 1.30 5.58 1.98
C ARG A 79 2.21 6.57 2.70
N ASP A 80 3.46 6.18 2.91
CA ASP A 80 4.45 7.00 3.62
C ASP A 80 5.11 8.06 2.69
N GLY A 81 4.82 8.01 1.38
CA GLY A 81 5.33 8.96 0.38
C GLY A 81 6.81 8.73 0.01
N GLU A 82 7.35 7.53 0.24
CA GLU A 82 8.75 7.19 -0.02
C GLU A 82 9.01 6.90 -1.51
N LEU A 83 8.98 7.94 -2.34
CA LEU A 83 8.95 7.79 -3.81
C LEU A 83 10.13 6.99 -4.37
N ARG A 84 11.37 7.29 -3.93
CA ARG A 84 12.57 6.56 -4.39
C ARG A 84 12.54 5.08 -4.00
N PHE A 85 11.89 4.74 -2.89
CA PHE A 85 11.77 3.35 -2.49
C PHE A 85 10.66 2.67 -3.27
N CYS A 86 9.53 3.34 -3.53
CA CYS A 86 8.50 2.84 -4.44
C CYS A 86 9.06 2.53 -5.84
N GLU A 87 9.82 3.46 -6.44
CA GLU A 87 10.49 3.26 -7.72
C GLU A 87 11.39 2.02 -7.71
N TYR A 88 12.18 1.86 -6.63
CA TYR A 88 13.01 0.67 -6.45
C TYR A 88 12.16 -0.61 -6.38
N LEU A 89 11.09 -0.62 -5.57
CA LEU A 89 10.22 -1.78 -5.41
C LEU A 89 9.57 -2.19 -6.73
N ILE A 90 9.05 -1.22 -7.49
CA ILE A 90 8.47 -1.46 -8.81
C ILE A 90 9.54 -2.00 -9.77
N HIS A 91 10.75 -1.43 -9.75
CA HIS A 91 11.86 -1.91 -10.58
C HIS A 91 12.24 -3.37 -10.30
N VAL A 92 12.19 -3.81 -9.04
CA VAL A 92 12.47 -5.20 -8.64
C VAL A 92 11.24 -6.12 -8.72
N GLY A 93 10.15 -5.66 -9.34
CA GLY A 93 8.99 -6.49 -9.68
C GLY A 93 7.83 -6.46 -8.68
N ALA A 94 7.72 -5.40 -7.87
CA ALA A 94 6.52 -5.17 -7.09
C ALA A 94 5.30 -4.98 -8.02
N ASP A 95 4.22 -5.69 -7.72
CA ASP A 95 2.95 -5.53 -8.42
C ASP A 95 2.27 -4.25 -7.91
N VAL A 96 2.21 -3.24 -8.78
CA VAL A 96 1.59 -1.93 -8.51
C VAL A 96 0.09 -2.05 -8.15
N ASN A 97 -0.54 -3.15 -8.55
CA ASN A 97 -1.95 -3.46 -8.33
C ASN A 97 -2.17 -4.58 -7.30
N HIS A 98 -1.14 -4.96 -6.53
CA HIS A 98 -1.24 -5.99 -5.52
C HIS A 98 -2.26 -5.60 -4.45
N ALA A 99 -3.32 -6.40 -4.32
CA ALA A 99 -4.41 -6.14 -3.39
C ALA A 99 -4.14 -6.79 -2.03
N MET A 100 -4.20 -6.01 -0.95
CA MET A 100 -3.98 -6.52 0.40
C MET A 100 -4.94 -7.67 0.75
N PRO A 101 -4.51 -8.70 1.50
CA PRO A 101 -5.34 -9.87 1.76
C PRO A 101 -6.66 -9.56 2.49
N LYS A 102 -6.65 -8.62 3.45
CA LYS A 102 -7.78 -8.38 4.36
C LYS A 102 -8.87 -7.45 3.79
N GLY A 103 -8.49 -6.38 3.10
CA GLY A 103 -9.45 -5.40 2.56
C GLY A 103 -9.32 -5.19 1.05
N GLY A 104 -8.34 -5.82 0.39
CA GLY A 104 -8.16 -5.70 -1.05
C GLY A 104 -7.69 -4.33 -1.54
N GLU A 105 -7.30 -3.44 -0.63
CA GLU A 105 -6.74 -2.14 -0.96
C GLU A 105 -5.43 -2.35 -1.72
N THR A 106 -5.20 -1.54 -2.74
CA THR A 106 -3.94 -1.50 -3.50
C THR A 106 -3.04 -0.37 -2.99
N PRO A 107 -1.76 -0.31 -3.41
CA PRO A 107 -0.92 0.86 -3.13
C PRO A 107 -1.60 2.21 -3.43
N LEU A 108 -2.41 2.28 -4.49
CA LEU A 108 -3.13 3.49 -4.88
C LEU A 108 -4.23 3.89 -3.86
N HIS A 109 -4.92 2.92 -3.25
CA HIS A 109 -5.89 3.18 -2.20
C HIS A 109 -5.20 3.81 -0.97
N ASN A 110 -4.10 3.21 -0.51
CA ASN A 110 -3.37 3.70 0.66
C ASN A 110 -2.69 5.06 0.41
N ALA A 111 -2.20 5.31 -0.81
CA ALA A 111 -1.67 6.62 -1.19
C ALA A 111 -2.76 7.70 -1.22
N ALA A 112 -3.97 7.35 -1.69
CA ALA A 112 -5.14 8.24 -1.65
C ALA A 112 -5.60 8.54 -0.22
N GLU A 113 -5.65 7.52 0.64
CA GLU A 113 -5.96 7.66 2.07
C GLU A 113 -4.99 8.61 2.77
N ALA A 114 -3.69 8.45 2.52
CA ALA A 114 -2.63 9.27 3.11
C ALA A 114 -2.39 10.61 2.39
N ASN A 115 -3.21 10.96 1.39
CA ASN A 115 -3.09 12.20 0.62
C ASN A 115 -1.71 12.40 -0.04
N GLN A 116 -1.08 11.32 -0.50
CA GLN A 116 0.25 11.31 -1.11
C GLN A 116 0.19 11.52 -2.63
N LEU A 117 -0.04 12.76 -3.08
CA LEU A 117 -0.22 13.08 -4.50
C LEU A 117 0.93 12.60 -5.40
N SER A 118 2.19 12.76 -4.97
CA SER A 118 3.34 12.29 -5.76
C SER A 118 3.42 10.76 -5.86
N ALA A 119 2.97 10.05 -4.82
CA ALA A 119 2.92 8.58 -4.87
C ALA A 119 1.76 8.12 -5.78
N ILE A 120 0.62 8.79 -5.73
CA ILE A 120 -0.52 8.54 -6.64
C ILE A 120 -0.07 8.71 -8.09
N ASP A 121 0.58 9.82 -8.42
CA ASP A 121 1.11 10.13 -9.75
C ASP A 121 2.00 9.00 -10.27
N MET A 122 3.05 8.67 -9.52
CA MET A 122 4.00 7.61 -9.86
C MET A 122 3.32 6.24 -10.00
N LEU A 123 2.41 5.87 -9.10
CA LEU A 123 1.71 4.58 -9.17
C LEU A 123 0.88 4.50 -10.46
N ILE A 124 0.16 5.56 -10.83
CA ILE A 124 -0.63 5.62 -12.06
C ILE A 124 0.27 5.56 -13.29
N GLU A 125 1.39 6.29 -13.31
CA GLU A 125 2.39 6.21 -14.39
C GLU A 125 2.95 4.78 -14.58
N HIS A 126 3.01 3.99 -13.50
CA HIS A 126 3.44 2.60 -13.54
C HIS A 126 2.28 1.60 -13.72
N GLY A 127 1.08 2.07 -14.05
CA GLY A 127 -0.06 1.22 -14.43
C GLY A 127 -0.99 0.83 -13.29
N ALA A 128 -1.02 1.60 -12.19
CA ALA A 128 -2.05 1.42 -11.17
C ALA A 128 -3.46 1.64 -11.75
N GLU A 129 -4.37 0.72 -11.46
CA GLU A 129 -5.76 0.77 -11.88
C GLU A 129 -6.54 1.81 -11.04
N VAL A 130 -6.78 2.99 -11.61
CA VAL A 130 -7.44 4.13 -10.94
C VAL A 130 -8.83 3.79 -10.38
N ASN A 131 -9.57 2.93 -11.08
CA ASN A 131 -10.95 2.55 -10.74
C ASN A 131 -11.06 1.18 -10.06
N LYS A 132 -9.94 0.62 -9.56
CA LYS A 132 -9.95 -0.69 -8.92
C LYS A 132 -10.76 -0.63 -7.63
N HIS A 133 -11.65 -1.60 -7.46
CA HIS A 133 -12.37 -1.80 -6.22
C HIS A 133 -11.46 -2.50 -5.20
N ALA A 134 -11.47 -2.00 -3.96
CA ALA A 134 -11.10 -2.79 -2.80
C ALA A 134 -11.98 -4.06 -2.70
N LYS A 135 -11.55 -5.04 -1.89
CA LYS A 135 -12.41 -6.19 -1.59
C LYS A 135 -13.48 -5.77 -0.60
N LYS A 136 -14.56 -6.55 -0.55
CA LYS A 136 -15.48 -6.51 0.57
C LYS A 136 -14.73 -7.02 1.81
N GLY A 137 -14.42 -6.13 2.73
CA GLY A 137 -13.77 -6.48 3.99
C GLY A 137 -14.68 -7.37 4.82
N GLU A 138 -14.08 -8.30 5.55
CA GLU A 138 -14.73 -9.06 6.63
C GLU A 138 -14.42 -8.43 8.01
N SER A 139 -13.84 -7.23 8.03
CA SER A 139 -13.25 -6.61 9.22
C SER A 139 -14.23 -5.75 10.02
N GLU A 140 -14.30 -5.95 11.33
CA GLU A 140 -15.10 -5.17 12.30
C GLU A 140 -14.35 -3.94 12.87
N LEU A 141 -13.41 -3.32 12.13
CA LEU A 141 -12.67 -2.14 12.62
C LEU A 141 -13.50 -0.85 12.57
N GLU A 142 -13.05 0.18 13.31
CA GLU A 142 -13.76 1.45 13.61
C GLU A 142 -14.21 2.26 12.37
N PHE A 143 -13.58 2.05 11.21
CA PHE A 143 -13.98 2.65 9.93
C PHE A 143 -14.87 1.76 9.04
N GLY A 144 -15.27 0.58 9.54
CA GLY A 144 -16.03 -0.43 8.83
C GLY A 144 -15.18 -1.19 7.80
N PRO A 145 -15.63 -2.37 7.33
CA PRO A 145 -14.98 -3.02 6.20
C PRO A 145 -15.13 -2.12 4.97
N MET A 146 -14.07 -1.97 4.18
CA MET A 146 -14.21 -1.49 2.80
C MET A 146 -15.26 -2.36 2.12
N ASP A 147 -16.27 -1.77 1.50
CA ASP A 147 -17.30 -2.46 0.72
C ASP A 147 -17.12 -2.16 -0.76
N GLY A 148 -15.90 -2.37 -1.27
CA GLY A 148 -15.58 -2.12 -2.68
C GLY A 148 -15.35 -0.65 -3.00
N GLU A 149 -14.88 0.15 -2.05
CA GLU A 149 -14.43 1.52 -2.33
C GLU A 149 -13.30 1.51 -3.35
N THR A 150 -13.31 2.52 -4.22
CA THR A 150 -12.17 2.86 -5.07
C THR A 150 -11.31 3.94 -4.40
N PRO A 151 -10.11 4.27 -4.90
CA PRO A 151 -9.33 5.39 -4.38
C PRO A 151 -10.12 6.71 -4.33
N LEU A 152 -11.04 6.93 -5.28
CA LEU A 152 -11.90 8.11 -5.31
C LEU A 152 -12.96 8.11 -4.20
N HIS A 153 -13.53 6.95 -3.84
CA HIS A 153 -14.42 6.84 -2.68
C HIS A 153 -13.69 7.20 -1.39
N ILE A 154 -12.46 6.71 -1.20
CA ILE A 154 -11.62 7.03 -0.03
C ILE A 154 -11.37 8.54 0.03
N ALA A 155 -10.93 9.15 -1.07
CA ALA A 155 -10.68 10.59 -1.14
C ALA A 155 -11.94 11.42 -0.84
N ALA A 156 -13.10 10.97 -1.31
CA ALA A 156 -14.39 11.59 -1.05
C ALA A 156 -14.78 11.52 0.44
N ALA A 157 -14.62 10.36 1.08
CA ALA A 157 -14.91 10.15 2.49
C ALA A 157 -14.01 10.98 3.44
N LEU A 158 -12.77 11.24 3.01
CA LEU A 158 -11.78 12.02 3.77
C LEU A 158 -11.78 13.52 3.46
N ALA A 159 -12.60 13.97 2.50
CA ALA A 159 -12.58 15.35 1.98
C ALA A 159 -11.21 15.79 1.41
N SER A 160 -10.45 14.84 0.85
CA SER A 160 -9.13 15.07 0.25
C SER A 160 -9.26 15.73 -1.12
N VAL A 161 -9.59 17.03 -1.17
CA VAL A 161 -9.86 17.79 -2.40
C VAL A 161 -8.73 17.68 -3.42
N GLY A 162 -7.48 17.71 -2.97
CA GLY A 162 -6.31 17.53 -3.85
C GLY A 162 -6.37 16.19 -4.56
N VAL A 163 -6.54 15.10 -3.81
CA VAL A 163 -6.63 13.74 -4.35
C VAL A 163 -7.85 13.56 -5.25
N ILE A 164 -9.01 14.11 -4.87
CA ILE A 164 -10.23 14.05 -5.70
C ILE A 164 -9.96 14.63 -7.09
N ARG A 165 -9.45 15.87 -7.16
CA ARG A 165 -9.14 16.51 -8.45
C ARG A 165 -8.08 15.73 -9.23
N PHE A 166 -7.09 15.21 -8.53
CA PHE A 166 -5.97 14.50 -9.14
C PHE A 166 -6.41 13.16 -9.74
N LEU A 167 -7.16 12.35 -9.00
CA LEU A 167 -7.72 11.09 -9.51
C LEU A 167 -8.69 11.34 -10.69
N ILE A 168 -9.55 12.36 -10.62
CA ILE A 168 -10.44 12.71 -11.73
C ILE A 168 -9.63 13.14 -12.97
N SER A 169 -8.49 13.82 -12.79
CA SER A 169 -7.60 14.16 -13.92
C SER A 169 -6.92 12.93 -14.57
N TYR A 170 -6.94 11.79 -13.88
CA TYR A 170 -6.52 10.48 -14.35
C TYR A 170 -7.71 9.55 -14.66
N ASP A 171 -8.83 10.12 -15.12
CA ASP A 171 -10.04 9.40 -15.55
C ASP A 171 -10.66 8.49 -14.48
N ALA A 172 -10.56 8.88 -13.19
CA ALA A 172 -11.34 8.25 -12.15
C ALA A 172 -12.84 8.43 -12.41
N ASP A 173 -13.58 7.32 -12.45
CA ASP A 173 -15.01 7.31 -12.70
C ASP A 173 -15.76 7.82 -11.47
N ILE A 174 -16.32 9.02 -11.58
CA ILE A 174 -17.09 9.66 -10.49
C ILE A 174 -18.44 8.98 -10.23
N THR A 175 -18.91 8.14 -11.17
CA THR A 175 -20.20 7.45 -11.09
C THR A 175 -20.08 6.01 -10.59
N ILE A 176 -18.86 5.49 -10.48
CA ILE A 176 -18.58 4.11 -10.07
C ILE A 176 -19.20 3.83 -8.71
N ARG A 177 -19.86 2.68 -8.54
CA ARG A 177 -20.55 2.34 -7.29
C ARG A 177 -19.80 1.25 -6.55
N ASN A 178 -19.57 1.46 -5.26
CA ASN A 178 -19.11 0.40 -4.36
C ASN A 178 -20.17 -0.71 -4.22
N PHE A 179 -19.88 -1.77 -3.47
CA PHE A 179 -20.78 -2.93 -3.33
C PHE A 179 -22.04 -2.65 -2.48
N SER A 180 -22.07 -1.53 -1.76
CA SER A 180 -23.28 -0.97 -1.13
C SER A 180 -24.11 -0.12 -2.08
N GLY A 181 -23.66 0.05 -3.33
CA GLY A 181 -24.33 0.84 -4.34
C GLY A 181 -24.13 2.35 -4.18
N MET A 182 -23.16 2.82 -3.38
CA MET A 182 -22.85 4.24 -3.23
C MET A 182 -21.77 4.65 -4.23
N SER A 183 -21.94 5.80 -4.90
CA SER A 183 -20.86 6.45 -5.64
C SER A 183 -19.93 7.24 -4.71
N PRO A 184 -18.76 7.74 -5.18
CA PRO A 184 -17.94 8.68 -4.41
C PRO A 184 -18.72 9.91 -3.94
N TYR A 185 -19.65 10.42 -4.77
CA TYR A 185 -20.55 11.50 -4.39
C TYR A 185 -21.47 11.08 -3.23
N ASP A 186 -22.16 9.94 -3.36
CA ASP A 186 -23.06 9.42 -2.33
C ASP A 186 -22.31 9.22 -0.99
N PHE A 187 -21.05 8.79 -1.07
CA PHE A 187 -20.17 8.59 0.09
C PHE A 187 -19.77 9.92 0.74
N ALA A 188 -19.41 10.94 -0.04
CA ALA A 188 -19.16 12.29 0.48
C ALA A 188 -20.40 12.89 1.16
N VAL A 189 -21.59 12.68 0.59
CA VAL A 189 -22.87 13.10 1.18
C VAL A 189 -23.12 12.37 2.49
N GLN A 190 -23.01 11.04 2.53
CA GLN A 190 -23.23 10.24 3.73
C GLN A 190 -22.29 10.63 4.88
N LYS A 191 -21.03 10.97 4.56
CA LYS A 191 -20.01 11.38 5.53
C LYS A 191 -20.01 12.88 5.84
N GLU A 192 -20.99 13.64 5.32
CA GLU A 192 -21.14 15.09 5.51
C GLU A 192 -19.87 15.88 5.13
N ARG A 193 -19.33 15.63 3.92
CA ARG A 193 -18.10 16.24 3.41
C ARG A 193 -18.39 17.33 2.35
N PRO A 194 -18.72 18.58 2.74
CA PRO A 194 -19.16 19.61 1.79
C PRO A 194 -18.10 19.96 0.74
N GLU A 195 -16.81 19.95 1.10
CA GLU A 195 -15.73 20.24 0.17
C GLU A 195 -15.60 19.15 -0.91
N ALA A 196 -15.73 17.87 -0.53
CA ALA A 196 -15.72 16.76 -1.49
C ALA A 196 -16.93 16.83 -2.42
N ILE A 197 -18.13 17.07 -1.88
CA ILE A 197 -19.38 17.21 -2.65
C ILE A 197 -19.23 18.27 -3.74
N LEU A 198 -18.80 19.49 -3.37
CA LEU A 198 -18.62 20.58 -4.32
C LEU A 198 -17.59 20.27 -5.40
N ASN A 199 -16.53 19.54 -5.04
CA ASN A 199 -15.49 19.17 -5.98
C ASN A 199 -15.95 18.10 -6.96
N ILE A 200 -16.68 17.08 -6.50
CA ILE A 200 -17.19 16.00 -7.36
C ILE A 200 -18.27 16.55 -8.30
N LEU A 201 -19.23 17.35 -7.79
CA LEU A 201 -20.29 17.97 -8.61
C LEU A 201 -19.73 18.84 -9.75
N HIS A 202 -18.63 19.56 -9.50
CA HIS A 202 -18.00 20.39 -10.53
C HIS A 202 -17.58 19.60 -11.78
N PHE A 203 -17.36 18.29 -11.65
CA PHE A 203 -16.99 17.42 -12.76
C PHE A 203 -18.16 16.61 -13.33
N GLU A 204 -19.31 16.54 -12.66
CA GLU A 204 -20.54 15.94 -13.23
C GLU A 204 -21.17 16.83 -14.32
N ASP A 205 -21.01 18.15 -14.21
CA ASP A 205 -21.63 19.13 -15.12
C ASP A 205 -20.84 19.40 -16.43
N LYS A 206 -19.75 18.65 -16.70
CA LYS A 206 -18.88 18.84 -17.89
C LYS A 206 -18.95 17.67 -18.84
#